data_AF-A0A355HBQ2-F1
#
_entry.id   AF-A0A355HBQ2-F1
#
_cell.length_a   1.000
_cell.length_b   1.000
_cell.length_c   1.000
_cell.angle_alpha   90.00
_cell.angle_beta   90.00
_cell.angle_gamma   90.00
#
_symmetry.space_group_name_H-M   'P 1'
#
loop_
_entity.id
_entity.type
_entity.pdbx_description
1 polymer ?
#
loop_
_entity_poly.entity_id
_entity_poly.type
_entity_poly.pdbx_seq_one_letter_code
_entity_poly.pdbx_strand_id
1 'polypeptide(L)'
;EIDEEKVSEEAALDGIYVIRTSLEKLPAEDAVRHYKSLSQVERAFRSIKTMDLEIRPINHYLEKRVKAHLFLCMLAYYVKWYMMEAWRPLLFADEDQQAKQTRDPVAPAKRSAKAEEKIHSKRLEDGTTAHSFQSLLRNLATIVRNTCQKQSTDDPNIPSFTVDTQHSKKQQEAFQLLKDIKM
;
A
#
# COMPACT_ATOMS: atom_id res chain seq x y z
N GLU A 1 -36.18 -32.35 1.32
CA GLU A 1 -37.39 -31.57 1.07
C GLU A 1 -36.95 -30.13 0.84
N ILE A 2 -37.42 -29.49 -0.22
CA ILE A 2 -37.05 -28.12 -0.57
C ILE A 2 -37.99 -27.19 0.20
N ASP A 3 -37.44 -26.16 0.84
CA ASP A 3 -38.20 -25.17 1.60
C ASP A 3 -38.79 -24.15 0.61
N GLU A 4 -40.02 -24.41 0.15
CA GLU A 4 -40.72 -23.61 -0.87
C GLU A 4 -40.92 -22.14 -0.46
N GLU A 5 -41.05 -21.85 0.84
CA GLU A 5 -41.12 -20.47 1.34
C GLU A 5 -39.80 -19.74 1.11
N LYS A 6 -38.67 -20.36 1.45
CA LYS A 6 -37.35 -19.77 1.18
C LYS A 6 -37.06 -19.57 -0.30
N VAL A 7 -37.49 -20.51 -1.14
CA VAL A 7 -37.31 -20.39 -2.60
C VAL A 7 -38.11 -19.20 -3.15
N SER A 8 -39.33 -18.99 -2.68
CA SER A 8 -40.15 -17.84 -3.06
C SER A 8 -39.56 -16.51 -2.56
N GLU A 9 -39.05 -16.46 -1.33
CA GLU A 9 -38.34 -15.30 -0.80
C GLU A 9 -37.07 -14.97 -1.58
N GLU A 10 -36.29 -15.98 -1.99
CA GLU A 10 -35.10 -15.80 -2.82
C GLU A 10 -35.46 -15.31 -4.23
N ALA A 11 -36.50 -15.88 -4.87
CA ALA A 11 -36.95 -15.47 -6.20
C ALA A 11 -37.46 -14.01 -6.22
N ALA A 12 -38.07 -13.53 -5.14
CA ALA A 12 -38.49 -12.13 -5.01
C ALA A 12 -37.30 -11.15 -4.97
N LEU A 13 -36.10 -11.64 -4.68
CA LEU A 13 -34.86 -10.87 -4.62
C LEU A 13 -34.02 -11.02 -5.91
N ASP A 14 -34.53 -11.73 -6.92
CA ASP A 14 -33.82 -11.92 -8.18
C ASP A 14 -33.52 -10.58 -8.87
N GLY A 15 -32.23 -10.36 -9.18
CA GLY A 15 -31.73 -9.09 -9.72
C GLY A 15 -31.41 -8.02 -8.67
N ILE A 16 -31.64 -8.29 -7.39
CA ILE A 16 -31.30 -7.41 -6.27
C ILE A 16 -30.06 -7.96 -5.55
N TYR A 17 -29.07 -7.10 -5.33
CA TYR A 17 -27.90 -7.47 -4.54
C TYR A 17 -28.17 -7.24 -3.05
N VAL A 18 -28.37 -8.32 -2.29
CA VAL A 18 -28.70 -8.26 -0.85
C VAL A 18 -27.47 -8.54 0.02
N ILE A 19 -27.20 -7.65 0.97
CA ILE A 19 -26.16 -7.85 2.00
C ILE A 19 -26.87 -8.21 3.31
N ARG A 20 -26.56 -9.39 3.85
CA ARG A 20 -27.03 -9.84 5.17
C ARG A 20 -25.88 -9.80 6.17
N THR A 21 -26.17 -9.38 7.39
CA THR A 21 -25.22 -9.36 8.51
C THR A 21 -25.90 -9.91 9.76
N SER A 22 -25.15 -10.59 10.62
CA SER A 22 -25.62 -11.07 11.93
C SER A 22 -25.56 -9.99 13.03
N LEU A 23 -25.11 -8.78 12.69
CA LEU A 23 -25.01 -7.67 13.63
C LEU A 23 -26.36 -6.96 13.77
N GLU A 24 -26.89 -6.91 14.99
CA GLU A 24 -28.20 -6.30 15.28
C GLU A 24 -28.22 -4.77 15.14
N LYS A 25 -27.08 -4.11 15.41
CA LYS A 25 -26.95 -2.65 15.41
C LYS A 25 -25.87 -2.21 14.43
N LEU A 26 -26.18 -2.28 13.14
CA LEU A 26 -25.32 -1.77 12.08
C LEU A 26 -26.17 -1.00 11.06
N PRO A 27 -25.90 0.29 10.81
CA PRO A 27 -26.55 1.02 9.73
C PRO A 27 -26.38 0.31 8.38
N ALA A 28 -27.40 0.33 7.53
CA ALA A 28 -27.36 -0.33 6.23
C ALA A 28 -26.19 0.16 5.37
N GLU A 29 -25.90 1.46 5.41
CA GLU A 29 -24.74 2.03 4.71
C GLU A 29 -23.41 1.42 5.18
N ASP A 30 -23.24 1.26 6.49
CA ASP A 30 -22.03 0.68 7.06
C ASP A 30 -21.89 -0.80 6.72
N ALA A 31 -23.00 -1.54 6.65
CA ALA A 31 -23.00 -2.92 6.16
C ALA A 31 -22.45 -2.98 4.72
N VAL A 32 -22.88 -2.07 3.83
CA VAL A 32 -22.35 -1.96 2.46
C VAL A 32 -20.88 -1.54 2.47
N ARG A 33 -20.47 -0.57 3.30
CA ARG A 33 -19.06 -0.13 3.41
C ARG A 33 -18.15 -1.28 3.83
N HIS A 34 -18.53 -2.03 4.87
CA HIS A 34 -17.78 -3.19 5.34
C HIS A 34 -17.71 -4.29 4.28
N TYR A 35 -18.82 -4.59 3.60
CA TYR A 35 -18.81 -5.55 2.50
C TYR A 35 -17.84 -5.12 1.39
N LYS A 36 -17.93 -3.87 0.92
CA LYS A 36 -17.03 -3.33 -0.11
C LYS A 36 -15.57 -3.24 0.33
N SER A 37 -15.31 -3.18 1.64
CA SER A 37 -13.95 -3.18 2.19
C SER A 37 -13.19 -4.48 1.89
N LEU A 38 -13.89 -5.57 1.54
CA LEU A 38 -13.29 -6.83 1.09
C LEU A 38 -12.38 -6.65 -0.14
N SER A 39 -12.70 -5.68 -1.02
CA SER A 39 -11.84 -5.31 -2.15
C SER A 39 -10.43 -4.88 -1.73
N GLN A 40 -10.25 -4.40 -0.48
CA GLN A 40 -8.94 -4.07 0.07
C GLN A 40 -8.10 -5.33 0.31
N VAL A 41 -8.74 -6.43 0.73
CA VAL A 41 -8.09 -7.74 0.91
C VAL A 41 -7.63 -8.28 -0.45
N GLU A 42 -8.50 -8.21 -1.47
CA GLU A 42 -8.12 -8.61 -2.83
C GLU A 42 -6.96 -7.78 -3.38
N ARG A 43 -6.98 -6.46 -3.14
CA ARG A 43 -5.89 -5.56 -3.50
C ARG A 43 -4.59 -5.92 -2.76
N ALA A 44 -4.67 -6.27 -1.49
CA ALA A 44 -3.51 -6.75 -0.72
C ALA A 44 -2.92 -8.00 -1.37
N PHE A 45 -3.75 -9.02 -1.63
CA PHE A 45 -3.32 -10.25 -2.31
C PHE A 45 -2.74 -9.99 -3.71
N ARG A 46 -3.33 -9.07 -4.48
CA ARG A 46 -2.79 -8.69 -5.80
C ARG A 46 -1.41 -8.04 -5.70
N SER A 47 -1.23 -7.13 -4.74
CA SER A 47 0.03 -6.41 -4.51
C SER A 47 1.14 -7.39 -4.10
N ILE A 48 0.81 -8.29 -3.17
CA ILE A 48 1.69 -9.38 -2.74
C ILE A 48 2.09 -10.28 -3.92
N LYS A 49 1.14 -10.62 -4.80
CA LYS A 49 1.38 -11.56 -5.90
C LYS A 49 2.20 -11.00 -7.06
N THR A 50 2.02 -9.73 -7.42
CA THR A 50 2.30 -9.31 -8.80
C THR A 50 3.09 -8.02 -8.94
N MET A 51 3.00 -7.08 -7.99
CA MET A 51 3.51 -5.72 -8.21
C MET A 51 4.74 -5.38 -7.38
N ASP A 52 4.91 -6.00 -6.20
CA ASP A 52 5.87 -5.49 -5.22
C ASP A 52 6.69 -6.56 -4.52
N LEU A 53 6.06 -7.65 -4.10
CA LEU A 53 6.73 -8.72 -3.35
C LEU A 53 6.93 -9.99 -4.17
N GLU A 54 6.38 -10.03 -5.39
CA GLU A 54 6.55 -11.12 -6.35
C GLU A 54 6.47 -12.51 -5.69
N ILE A 55 5.41 -12.76 -4.90
CA ILE A 55 5.30 -13.97 -4.07
C ILE A 55 5.38 -15.29 -4.85
N ARG A 56 5.32 -15.26 -6.18
CA ARG A 56 5.46 -16.46 -7.02
C ARG A 56 6.72 -17.21 -6.58
N PRO A 57 6.56 -18.38 -5.93
CA PRO A 57 7.69 -19.09 -5.37
C PRO A 57 8.64 -19.49 -6.50
N ILE A 58 9.87 -18.98 -6.47
CA ILE A 58 10.92 -19.50 -7.33
C ILE A 58 11.43 -20.76 -6.64
N ASN A 59 10.86 -21.90 -7.00
CA ASN A 59 11.37 -23.24 -6.65
C ASN A 59 11.28 -23.62 -5.15
N HIS A 60 10.23 -23.21 -4.43
CA HIS A 60 9.94 -23.75 -3.09
C HIS A 60 9.12 -25.04 -3.18
N TYR A 61 9.76 -26.20 -2.94
CA TYR A 61 9.10 -27.51 -3.02
C TYR A 61 8.75 -28.12 -1.66
N LEU A 62 9.41 -27.68 -0.58
CA LEU A 62 9.15 -28.18 0.77
C LEU A 62 8.08 -27.33 1.46
N GLU A 63 7.08 -27.97 2.06
CA GLU A 63 5.95 -27.32 2.74
C GLU A 63 6.39 -26.22 3.72
N LYS A 64 7.40 -26.52 4.57
CA LYS A 64 7.93 -25.55 5.54
C LYS A 64 8.50 -24.30 4.87
N ARG A 65 9.18 -24.45 3.72
CA ARG A 65 9.78 -23.32 2.97
C ARG A 65 8.69 -22.47 2.32
N VAL A 66 7.64 -23.10 1.78
CA VAL A 66 6.48 -22.40 1.23
C VAL A 66 5.79 -21.57 2.32
N LYS A 67 5.49 -22.17 3.48
CA LYS A 67 4.88 -21.46 4.62
C LYS A 67 5.74 -20.28 5.09
N ALA A 68 7.05 -20.47 5.22
CA ALA A 68 7.96 -19.39 5.62
C ALA A 68 8.00 -18.24 4.60
N HIS A 69 8.08 -18.53 3.30
CA HIS A 69 8.06 -17.53 2.24
C HIS A 69 6.77 -16.71 2.25
N LEU A 70 5.61 -17.38 2.33
CA LEU A 70 4.31 -16.71 2.41
C LEU A 70 4.22 -15.78 3.63
N PHE A 71 4.74 -16.22 4.78
CA PHE A 71 4.76 -15.43 6.00
C PHE A 71 5.65 -14.19 5.86
N LEU A 72 6.86 -14.33 5.32
CA LEU A 72 7.75 -13.20 5.06
C LEU A 72 7.13 -12.18 4.09
N CYS A 73 6.47 -12.65 3.03
CA CYS A 73 5.75 -11.77 2.11
C CYS A 73 4.58 -11.05 2.78
N MET A 74 3.84 -11.70 3.67
CA MET A 74 2.79 -11.03 4.47
C MET A 74 3.38 -9.92 5.35
N LEU A 75 4.50 -10.17 6.04
CA LEU A 75 5.17 -9.17 6.88
C LEU A 75 5.71 -7.99 6.05
N ALA A 76 6.37 -8.27 4.94
CA ALA A 76 6.90 -7.20 4.09
C ALA A 76 5.77 -6.39 3.41
N TYR A 77 4.62 -7.00 3.10
CA TYR A 77 3.43 -6.25 2.68
C TYR A 77 2.91 -5.34 3.79
N TYR A 78 2.86 -5.83 5.03
CA TYR A 78 2.43 -5.05 6.19
C TYR A 78 3.31 -3.80 6.37
N VAL A 79 4.64 -3.97 6.34
CA VAL A 79 5.59 -2.85 6.37
C VAL A 79 5.33 -1.87 5.21
N LYS A 80 5.21 -2.40 3.98
CA LYS A 80 4.91 -1.59 2.81
C LYS A 80 3.61 -0.79 2.98
N TRP A 81 2.57 -1.39 3.55
CA TRP A 81 1.27 -0.74 3.74
C TRP A 81 1.39 0.48 4.66
N TYR A 82 2.09 0.36 5.80
CA TYR A 82 2.35 1.52 6.67
C TYR A 82 3.18 2.58 5.99
N MET A 83 4.21 2.19 5.24
CA MET A 83 5.02 3.14 4.48
C MET A 83 4.16 3.88 3.44
N MET A 84 3.26 3.20 2.75
CA MET A 84 2.34 3.83 1.80
C MET A 84 1.36 4.78 2.48
N GLU A 85 0.87 4.43 3.67
CA GLU A 85 -0.04 5.30 4.43
C GLU A 85 0.67 6.54 4.97
N ALA A 86 1.88 6.39 5.52
CA ALA A 86 2.72 7.51 5.94
C ALA A 86 3.12 8.41 4.77
N TRP A 87 3.42 7.82 3.60
CA TRP A 87 3.86 8.57 2.42
C TRP A 87 2.73 9.07 1.52
N ARG A 88 1.45 8.95 1.88
CA ARG A 88 0.35 9.46 1.05
C ARG A 88 0.54 10.89 0.53
N PRO A 89 1.07 11.85 1.32
CA PRO A 89 1.33 13.20 0.81
C PRO A 89 2.28 13.21 -0.38
N LEU A 90 3.33 12.36 -0.34
CA LEU A 90 4.37 12.27 -1.36
C LEU A 90 3.97 11.39 -2.57
N LEU A 91 2.98 10.52 -2.38
CA LEU A 91 2.59 9.52 -3.38
C LEU A 91 1.43 10.00 -4.26
N PHE A 92 1.23 9.31 -5.40
CA PHE A 92 -0.03 9.31 -6.16
C PHE A 92 -1.14 8.59 -5.37
N ALA A 93 -1.46 9.14 -4.21
CA ALA A 93 -2.49 8.67 -3.31
C ALA A 93 -3.37 9.86 -2.91
N ASP A 94 -4.67 9.59 -2.83
CA ASP A 94 -5.63 10.56 -2.30
C ASP A 94 -5.42 10.70 -0.79
N GLU A 95 -5.26 11.89 -0.26
CA GLU A 95 -5.03 12.11 1.17
C GLU A 95 -6.33 12.10 1.97
N ASP A 96 -7.47 12.35 1.33
CA ASP A 96 -8.78 12.39 1.99
C ASP A 96 -9.31 10.97 2.25
N GLN A 97 -8.89 10.40 3.39
CA GLN A 97 -9.40 9.10 3.85
C GLN A 97 -10.75 9.22 4.57
N GLN A 98 -11.03 10.37 5.18
CA GLN A 98 -12.23 10.56 5.99
C GLN A 98 -13.49 10.51 5.13
N ALA A 99 -13.44 11.06 3.90
CA ALA A 99 -14.56 10.98 2.96
C ALA A 99 -14.99 9.55 2.63
N LYS A 100 -14.13 8.54 2.79
CA LYS A 100 -14.52 7.13 2.57
C LYS A 100 -15.49 6.60 3.62
N GLN A 101 -15.46 7.17 4.83
CA GLN A 101 -16.31 6.74 5.94
C GLN A 101 -17.73 7.30 5.82
N THR A 102 -17.88 8.48 5.23
CA THR A 102 -19.15 9.22 5.21
C THR A 102 -19.82 9.24 3.84
N ARG A 103 -19.09 9.01 2.75
CA ARG A 103 -19.70 9.00 1.40
C ARG A 103 -20.74 7.90 1.26
N ASP A 104 -21.69 8.13 0.35
CA ASP A 104 -22.62 7.11 -0.10
C ASP A 104 -21.83 5.87 -0.57
N PRO A 105 -22.04 4.71 0.06
CA PRO A 105 -21.28 3.51 -0.25
C PRO A 105 -21.71 2.85 -1.55
N VAL A 106 -22.88 3.17 -2.11
CA VAL A 106 -23.42 2.59 -3.35
C VAL A 106 -23.00 3.42 -4.56
N ALA A 107 -23.00 4.75 -4.44
CA ALA A 107 -22.63 5.65 -5.53
C ALA A 107 -21.18 5.42 -6.03
N PRO A 108 -20.89 5.75 -7.31
CA PRO A 108 -19.53 5.68 -7.85
C PRO A 108 -18.52 6.48 -7.02
N ALA A 109 -17.37 5.87 -6.74
CA ALA A 109 -16.30 6.51 -5.97
C ALA A 109 -15.71 7.69 -6.75
N LYS A 110 -15.74 8.89 -6.14
CA LYS A 110 -15.06 10.09 -6.64
C LYS A 110 -13.76 10.33 -5.87
N ARG A 111 -12.73 10.83 -6.57
CA ARG A 111 -11.47 11.27 -5.95
C ARG A 111 -11.62 12.70 -5.42
N SER A 112 -10.80 13.07 -4.45
CA SER A 112 -10.71 14.46 -3.98
C SER A 112 -10.16 15.38 -5.06
N ALA A 113 -10.46 16.68 -4.95
CA ALA A 113 -9.93 17.69 -5.88
C ALA A 113 -8.39 17.70 -5.88
N LYS A 114 -7.76 17.58 -4.70
CA LYS A 114 -6.30 17.48 -4.56
C LYS A 114 -5.73 16.25 -5.28
N ALA A 115 -6.42 15.12 -5.20
CA ALA A 115 -5.98 13.91 -5.87
C ALA A 115 -6.08 14.03 -7.40
N GLU A 116 -7.15 14.63 -7.93
CA GLU A 116 -7.28 14.91 -9.37
C GLU A 116 -6.19 15.90 -9.84
N GLU A 117 -5.92 16.96 -9.08
CA GLU A 117 -4.84 17.91 -9.40
C GLU A 117 -3.46 17.24 -9.39
N LYS A 118 -3.18 16.37 -8.40
CA LYS A 118 -1.94 15.59 -8.31
C LYS A 118 -1.78 14.66 -9.52
N ILE A 119 -2.87 14.06 -10.01
CA ILE A 119 -2.86 13.20 -11.22
C ILE A 119 -2.57 14.03 -12.47
N HIS A 120 -3.24 15.16 -12.64
CA HIS A 120 -3.10 16.01 -13.83
C HIS A 120 -1.73 16.68 -13.91
N SER A 121 -1.28 17.29 -12.81
CA SER A 121 0.00 18.03 -12.76
C SER A 121 1.21 17.12 -12.62
N LYS A 122 1.03 15.90 -12.07
CA LYS A 122 2.10 15.01 -11.59
C LYS A 122 3.02 15.68 -10.56
N ARG A 123 2.54 16.73 -9.91
CA ARG A 123 3.27 17.54 -8.94
C ARG A 123 2.50 17.61 -7.61
N LEU A 124 3.25 17.89 -6.56
CA LEU A 124 2.76 18.21 -5.23
C LEU A 124 2.55 19.72 -5.13
N GLU A 125 1.90 20.17 -4.05
CA GLU A 125 1.62 21.60 -3.80
C GLU A 125 2.89 22.45 -3.73
N ASP A 126 4.03 21.86 -3.33
CA ASP A 126 5.35 22.51 -3.29
C ASP A 126 6.04 22.60 -4.67
N GLY A 127 5.35 22.21 -5.74
CA GLY A 127 5.84 22.21 -7.12
C GLY A 127 6.75 21.03 -7.46
N THR A 128 7.07 20.16 -6.50
CA THR A 128 7.93 19.01 -6.74
C THR A 128 7.15 17.83 -7.32
N THR A 129 7.85 16.83 -7.88
CA THR A 129 7.19 15.67 -8.50
C THR A 129 6.51 14.77 -7.47
N ALA A 130 5.27 14.35 -7.76
CA ALA A 130 4.61 13.27 -7.04
C ALA A 130 5.24 11.91 -7.42
N HIS A 131 5.24 10.96 -6.48
CA HIS A 131 5.94 9.68 -6.64
C HIS A 131 4.98 8.48 -6.68
N SER A 132 5.35 7.45 -7.45
CA SER A 132 4.92 6.08 -7.13
C SER A 132 5.77 5.53 -5.99
N PHE A 133 5.30 4.49 -5.30
CA PHE A 133 6.04 3.83 -4.22
C PHE A 133 7.45 3.41 -4.68
N GLN A 134 7.56 2.75 -5.84
CA GLN A 134 8.85 2.37 -6.44
C GLN A 134 9.74 3.56 -6.76
N SER A 135 9.18 4.65 -7.30
CA SER A 135 9.98 5.83 -7.64
C SER A 135 10.51 6.55 -6.40
N LEU A 136 9.74 6.56 -5.31
CA LEU A 136 10.17 7.11 -4.02
C LEU A 136 11.25 6.22 -3.40
N LEU A 137 11.05 4.90 -3.40
CA LEU A 137 12.09 3.96 -2.96
C LEU A 137 13.38 4.11 -3.76
N ARG A 138 13.30 4.27 -5.09
CA ARG A 138 14.47 4.50 -5.93
C ARG A 138 15.17 5.82 -5.59
N ASN A 139 14.41 6.87 -5.28
CA ASN A 139 14.97 8.13 -4.81
C ASN A 139 15.64 7.98 -3.44
N LEU A 140 15.06 7.21 -2.51
CA LEU A 140 15.67 6.93 -1.20
C LEU A 140 16.91 6.03 -1.32
N ALA A 141 16.93 5.11 -2.28
CA ALA A 141 18.05 4.21 -2.53
C ALA A 141 19.32 4.92 -3.00
N THR A 142 19.27 6.21 -3.35
CA THR A 142 20.48 7.00 -3.63
C THR A 142 21.23 7.40 -2.36
N ILE A 143 20.68 7.13 -1.17
CA ILE A 143 21.33 7.37 0.11
C ILE A 143 22.23 6.18 0.40
N VAL A 144 23.53 6.41 0.25
CA VAL A 144 24.56 5.38 0.43
C VAL A 144 25.66 5.87 1.35
N ARG A 145 26.33 4.91 2.00
CA ARG A 145 27.62 5.08 2.66
C ARG A 145 28.71 4.59 1.71
N ASN A 146 29.53 5.50 1.21
CA ASN A 146 30.62 5.20 0.31
C ASN A 146 31.92 5.06 1.09
N THR A 147 32.65 3.96 0.89
CA THR A 147 34.01 3.80 1.39
C THR A 147 34.98 4.29 0.32
N CYS A 148 35.66 5.39 0.59
CA CYS A 148 36.63 5.98 -0.33
C CYS A 148 38.03 5.49 0.03
N GLN A 149 38.75 5.03 -1.00
CA GLN A 149 40.16 4.64 -0.91
C GLN A 149 40.91 5.32 -2.05
N LYS A 150 42.13 5.77 -1.78
CA LYS A 150 43.02 6.28 -2.82
C LYS A 150 43.45 5.11 -3.71
N GLN A 151 43.30 5.23 -5.02
CA GLN A 151 43.85 4.28 -5.98
C GLN A 151 45.39 4.37 -5.92
N SER A 152 46.04 3.36 -5.35
CA SER A 152 47.50 3.19 -5.34
C SER A 152 47.79 1.70 -5.54
N THR A 153 48.73 1.38 -6.43
CA THR A 153 48.99 0.01 -6.88
C THR A 153 49.86 -0.82 -5.94
N ASP A 154 50.48 -0.24 -4.90
CA ASP A 154 51.59 -0.91 -4.21
C ASP A 154 51.63 -0.78 -2.66
N ASP A 155 50.55 -0.33 -1.99
CA ASP A 155 50.53 -0.24 -0.51
C ASP A 155 49.40 -1.08 0.11
N PRO A 156 49.70 -2.13 0.89
CA PRO A 156 48.70 -2.96 1.56
C PRO A 156 47.99 -2.27 2.74
N ASN A 157 48.42 -1.08 3.18
CA ASN A 157 47.87 -0.37 4.34
C ASN A 157 47.25 0.99 3.98
N ILE A 158 46.61 1.10 2.81
CA ILE A 158 45.98 2.34 2.33
C ILE A 158 44.86 2.77 3.29
N PRO A 159 44.93 4.00 3.86
CA PRO A 159 43.86 4.54 4.67
C PRO A 159 42.56 4.65 3.86
N SER A 160 41.45 4.26 4.49
CA SER A 160 40.10 4.44 3.94
C SER A 160 39.28 5.36 4.84
N PHE A 161 38.31 6.06 4.25
CA PHE A 161 37.34 6.85 4.99
C PHE A 161 35.94 6.65 4.40
N THR A 162 34.92 6.91 5.21
CA THR A 162 33.52 6.78 4.79
C THR A 162 32.89 8.15 4.55
N VAL A 163 32.06 8.23 3.51
CA VAL A 163 31.26 9.42 3.18
C VAL A 163 29.81 9.02 3.05
N ASP A 164 28.96 9.62 3.88
CA ASP A 164 27.51 9.43 3.81
C ASP A 164 26.88 10.48 2.88
N THR A 165 25.91 10.06 2.07
CA THR A 165 25.19 10.95 1.15
C THR A 165 24.32 11.93 1.94
N GLN A 166 24.44 13.24 1.65
CA GLN A 166 23.54 14.23 2.25
C GLN A 166 22.12 14.07 1.71
N HIS A 167 21.14 13.97 2.61
CA HIS A 167 19.74 13.81 2.22
C HIS A 167 19.22 15.11 1.60
N SER A 168 18.55 14.98 0.45
CA SER A 168 17.71 16.05 -0.09
C SER A 168 16.51 16.32 0.84
N LYS A 169 15.91 17.52 0.73
CA LYS A 169 14.72 17.91 1.50
C LYS A 169 13.60 16.86 1.43
N LYS A 170 13.35 16.30 0.24
CA LYS A 170 12.36 15.23 0.03
C LYS A 170 12.68 13.95 0.76
N GLN A 171 13.94 13.52 0.72
CA GLN A 171 14.37 12.30 1.41
C GLN A 171 14.22 12.47 2.93
N GLN A 172 14.55 13.66 3.45
CA GLN A 172 14.32 13.99 4.86
C GLN A 172 12.83 13.94 5.23
N GLU A 173 11.97 14.55 4.42
CA GLU A 173 10.52 14.54 4.62
C GLU A 173 9.95 13.11 4.59
N ALA A 174 10.37 12.28 3.62
CA ALA A 174 9.95 10.89 3.54
C ALA A 174 10.32 10.10 4.81
N PHE A 175 11.54 10.26 5.34
CA PHE A 175 11.91 9.62 6.61
C PHE A 175 11.19 10.20 7.82
N GLN A 176 10.88 11.49 7.81
CA GLN A 176 10.16 12.13 8.91
C GLN A 176 8.74 11.58 9.01
N LEU A 177 8.03 11.43 7.87
CA LEU A 177 6.71 10.81 7.82
C LEU A 177 6.69 9.38 8.35
N LEU A 178 7.77 8.61 8.18
CA LEU A 178 7.87 7.25 8.73
C LEU A 178 7.96 7.23 10.25
N LYS A 179 8.51 8.28 10.88
CA LYS A 179 8.61 8.34 12.36
C LYS A 179 7.25 8.56 13.02
N ASP A 180 6.27 9.06 12.26
CA ASP A 180 4.92 9.33 12.76
C ASP A 180 4.03 8.07 12.71
N ILE A 181 4.55 6.95 12.20
CA ILE A 181 3.84 5.66 12.21
C ILE A 181 3.65 5.21 13.66
N LYS A 182 2.39 5.16 14.09
CA LYS A 182 2.00 4.54 15.36
C LYS A 182 1.71 3.05 15.11
N MET A 183 2.49 2.19 15.75
CA MET A 183 2.27 0.74 15.80
C MET A 183 1.31 0.37 16.93
#